data_AF-A0AAU3K437-F1
#
_entry.id   AF-A0AAU3K437-F1
#
_cell.length_a   1.000
_cell.length_b   1.000
_cell.length_c   1.000
_cell.angle_alpha   90.00
_cell.angle_beta   90.00
_cell.angle_gamma   90.00
#
_symmetry.space_group_name_H-M   'P 1'
#
loop_
_entity.id
_entity.type
_entity.pdbx_description
1 polymer ?
#
loop_
_entity_poly.entity_id
_entity_poly.type
_entity_poly.pdbx_seq_one_letter_code
_entity_poly.pdbx_strand_id
1 'polypeptide(L)'
;MKRLTLLATSAAMLFATVGPVSAAQAADGPAAAPRVAAAAEDGRLHAWADPYQRGAHCSWSGNNRDWDYGDDGVTGNCRPMRNLASSLENRGFGGGYDDVNLYYNQDQGGVYACLGHGDAWQDLSRGDYIFNNGLPWWEAKNKSVNDNIASHSWTDGC
;
A
#
# COMPACT_ATOMS: atom_id res chain seq x y z
N MET A 1 67.66 28.83 -40.96
CA MET A 1 66.87 28.82 -39.71
C MET A 1 65.46 29.31 -40.03
N LYS A 2 64.44 28.69 -39.42
CA LYS A 2 62.98 28.72 -39.70
C LYS A 2 62.35 30.11 -39.86
N ARG A 3 61.32 30.19 -40.74
CA ARG A 3 59.94 30.74 -40.52
C ARG A 3 59.23 30.96 -41.88
N LEU A 4 57.91 30.86 -42.07
CA LEU A 4 56.80 30.11 -41.49
C LEU A 4 55.61 30.44 -42.43
N THR A 5 55.05 29.47 -43.16
CA THR A 5 53.84 29.68 -43.98
C THR A 5 52.61 29.43 -43.11
N LEU A 6 51.77 30.43 -42.88
CA LEU A 6 50.50 30.31 -42.16
C LEU A 6 49.35 30.40 -43.15
N LEU A 7 48.71 29.25 -43.41
CA LEU A 7 47.46 29.13 -44.14
C LEU A 7 46.29 29.37 -43.18
N ALA A 8 45.41 30.29 -43.56
CA ALA A 8 44.15 30.55 -42.89
C ALA A 8 43.18 29.36 -43.08
N THR A 9 42.59 28.88 -41.99
CA THR A 9 41.51 27.89 -42.03
C THR A 9 40.32 28.45 -41.26
N SER A 10 39.27 28.78 -42.01
CA SER A 10 38.00 29.29 -41.51
C SER A 10 37.25 28.20 -40.75
N ALA A 11 36.91 28.45 -39.48
CA ALA A 11 36.04 27.59 -38.69
C ALA A 11 34.56 27.94 -38.96
N ALA A 12 33.81 27.00 -39.53
CA ALA A 12 32.36 27.09 -39.65
C ALA A 12 31.71 26.73 -38.30
N MET A 13 30.93 27.65 -37.73
CA MET A 13 30.16 27.41 -36.50
C MET A 13 28.91 26.59 -36.82
N LEU A 14 28.78 25.39 -36.23
CA LEU A 14 27.52 24.66 -36.18
C LEU A 14 26.64 25.25 -35.08
N PHE A 15 25.48 25.80 -35.45
CA PHE A 15 24.40 26.11 -34.52
C PHE A 15 23.64 24.83 -34.20
N ALA A 16 23.81 24.32 -32.97
CA ALA A 16 22.96 23.26 -32.43
C ALA A 16 21.63 23.87 -31.96
N THR A 17 20.55 23.57 -32.67
CA THR A 17 19.19 23.91 -32.26
C THR A 17 18.75 22.98 -31.12
N VAL A 18 18.77 23.50 -29.89
CA VAL A 18 18.12 22.87 -28.72
C VAL A 18 16.61 23.01 -28.88
N GLY A 19 15.94 21.93 -29.28
CA GLY A 19 14.47 21.84 -29.28
C GLY A 19 13.94 21.74 -27.83
N PRO A 20 12.71 22.21 -27.57
CA PRO A 20 12.10 22.09 -26.26
C PRO A 20 11.90 20.63 -25.89
N VAL A 21 12.45 20.24 -24.74
CA VAL A 21 12.20 18.94 -24.13
C VAL A 21 10.79 19.00 -23.54
N SER A 22 9.82 18.37 -24.20
CA SER A 22 8.50 18.16 -23.60
C SER A 22 8.69 17.27 -22.38
N ALA A 23 8.62 17.86 -21.19
CA ALA A 23 8.54 17.12 -19.95
C ALA A 23 7.23 16.31 -19.98
N ALA A 24 7.34 14.98 -20.03
CA ALA A 24 6.21 14.10 -19.82
C ALA A 24 5.71 14.36 -18.39
N GLN A 25 4.56 15.02 -18.26
CA GLN A 25 3.88 15.14 -16.99
C GLN A 25 3.47 13.72 -16.58
N ALA A 26 4.03 13.24 -15.46
CA ALA A 26 3.52 12.04 -14.81
C ALA A 26 2.04 12.28 -14.56
N ALA A 27 1.19 11.42 -15.10
CA ALA A 27 -0.24 11.47 -14.82
C ALA A 27 -0.40 11.36 -13.30
N ASP A 28 -1.16 12.29 -12.72
CA ASP A 28 -1.56 12.19 -11.32
C ASP A 28 -2.21 10.81 -11.14
N GLY A 29 -1.61 10.00 -10.26
CA GLY A 29 -2.14 8.70 -9.90
C GLY A 29 -3.55 8.85 -9.32
N PRO A 30 -4.32 7.75 -9.25
CA PRO A 30 -5.64 7.79 -8.62
C PRO A 30 -5.53 8.43 -7.23
N ALA A 31 -6.51 9.30 -6.91
CA ALA A 31 -6.58 9.95 -5.61
C ALA A 31 -6.50 8.89 -4.49
N ALA A 32 -5.66 9.15 -3.49
CA ALA A 32 -5.55 8.26 -2.34
C ALA A 32 -6.92 8.15 -1.63
N ALA A 33 -7.29 6.92 -1.26
CA ALA A 33 -8.52 6.66 -0.51
C ALA A 33 -8.57 7.47 0.80
N PRO A 34 -9.76 7.92 1.25
CA PRO A 34 -9.90 8.80 2.42
C PRO A 34 -9.59 8.06 3.73
N ARG A 35 -8.44 8.35 4.34
CA ARG A 35 -7.98 7.75 5.61
C ARG A 35 -8.36 8.64 6.79
N VAL A 36 -8.70 8.03 7.92
CA VAL A 36 -8.83 8.70 9.22
C VAL A 36 -7.84 8.14 10.20
N ALA A 37 -7.48 8.93 11.21
CA ALA A 37 -6.59 8.47 12.27
C ALA A 37 -7.24 7.34 13.08
N ALA A 38 -6.42 6.36 13.44
CA ALA A 38 -6.70 5.35 14.44
C ALA A 38 -6.81 5.97 15.85
N ALA A 39 -7.39 5.22 16.77
CA ALA A 39 -7.31 5.41 18.20
C ALA A 39 -5.89 5.14 18.72
N ALA A 40 -5.71 5.21 20.04
CA ALA A 40 -4.43 5.03 20.69
C ALA A 40 -3.78 3.67 20.33
N GLU A 41 -2.46 3.68 20.22
CA GLU A 41 -1.64 2.50 19.93
C GLU A 41 -1.82 1.42 21.01
N ASP A 42 -1.98 0.18 20.57
CA ASP A 42 -2.00 -1.02 21.41
C ASP A 42 -1.13 -2.17 20.85
N GLY A 43 -0.42 -1.91 19.75
CA GLY A 43 0.48 -2.84 19.09
C GLY A 43 -0.20 -3.81 18.14
N ARG A 44 -1.42 -3.50 17.65
CA ARG A 44 -2.25 -4.49 16.95
C ARG A 44 -2.90 -3.96 15.67
N LEU A 45 -3.16 -4.89 14.76
CA LEU A 45 -4.08 -4.71 13.64
C LEU A 45 -5.48 -5.09 14.13
N HIS A 46 -6.47 -4.23 13.92
CA HIS A 46 -7.87 -4.50 14.24
C HIS A 46 -8.69 -4.64 12.96
N ALA A 47 -9.57 -5.65 12.94
CA ALA A 47 -10.50 -5.90 11.85
C ALA A 47 -11.91 -6.17 12.38
N TRP A 48 -12.89 -5.60 11.69
CA TRP A 48 -14.30 -5.71 12.04
C TRP A 48 -15.10 -6.19 10.85
N ALA A 49 -16.08 -7.07 11.13
CA ALA A 49 -16.93 -7.66 10.11
C ALA A 49 -17.89 -6.65 9.46
N ASP A 50 -18.20 -5.55 10.14
CA ASP A 50 -19.06 -4.49 9.61
C ASP A 50 -18.28 -3.17 9.47
N PRO A 51 -18.76 -2.22 8.63
CA PRO A 51 -18.25 -0.87 8.59
C PRO A 51 -18.35 -0.15 9.95
N TYR A 52 -17.47 0.84 10.15
CA TYR A 52 -17.40 1.74 11.30
C TYR A 52 -17.09 1.02 12.62
N GLN A 53 -16.17 0.05 12.58
CA GLN A 53 -15.68 -0.69 13.75
C GLN A 53 -16.81 -1.44 14.49
N ARG A 54 -17.67 -2.14 13.74
CA ARG A 54 -18.85 -2.85 14.27
C ARG A 54 -18.83 -4.35 13.95
N GLY A 55 -19.71 -5.10 14.62
CA GLY A 55 -19.86 -6.52 14.39
C GLY A 55 -18.80 -7.36 15.09
N ALA A 56 -18.51 -8.54 14.53
CA ALA A 56 -17.42 -9.38 15.02
C ALA A 56 -16.10 -8.61 14.90
N HIS A 57 -15.26 -8.71 15.93
CA HIS A 57 -14.01 -7.96 16.04
C HIS A 57 -12.89 -8.93 16.32
N CYS A 58 -11.83 -8.85 15.52
CA CYS A 58 -10.59 -9.58 15.72
C CYS A 58 -9.43 -8.59 15.77
N SER A 59 -8.40 -8.88 16.56
CA SER A 59 -7.17 -8.11 16.49
C SER A 59 -5.95 -9.00 16.59
N TRP A 60 -4.84 -8.63 15.94
CA TRP A 60 -3.63 -9.46 15.95
C TRP A 60 -2.40 -8.62 16.25
N SER A 61 -1.52 -9.16 17.08
CA SER A 61 -0.12 -8.73 17.16
C SER A 61 0.73 -9.59 16.24
N GLY A 62 1.72 -9.01 15.56
CA GLY A 62 2.58 -9.74 14.62
C GLY A 62 1.83 -10.28 13.41
N ASN A 63 2.51 -11.06 12.56
CA ASN A 63 1.94 -11.57 11.31
C ASN A 63 0.89 -12.66 11.57
N ASN A 64 -0.16 -12.71 10.74
CA ASN A 64 -1.08 -13.84 10.73
C ASN A 64 -1.26 -14.38 9.32
N ARG A 65 -0.92 -15.67 9.13
CA ARG A 65 -1.00 -16.41 7.87
C ARG A 65 -2.43 -16.78 7.46
N ASP A 66 -3.36 -16.82 8.39
CA ASP A 66 -4.70 -17.32 8.12
C ASP A 66 -5.75 -16.75 9.07
N TRP A 67 -6.68 -15.97 8.52
CA TRP A 67 -7.77 -15.36 9.28
C TRP A 67 -8.93 -16.32 9.56
N ASP A 68 -8.87 -17.60 9.15
CA ASP A 68 -9.87 -18.61 9.51
C ASP A 68 -9.91 -18.94 11.00
N TYR A 69 -8.80 -18.75 11.72
CA TYR A 69 -8.68 -19.20 13.11
C TYR A 69 -9.02 -18.12 14.15
N GLY A 70 -9.52 -16.97 13.71
CA GLY A 70 -9.77 -15.83 14.57
C GLY A 70 -8.47 -15.18 15.08
N ASP A 71 -8.51 -14.59 16.28
CA ASP A 71 -7.40 -13.90 16.92
C ASP A 71 -6.78 -14.71 18.07
N ASP A 72 -5.80 -14.12 18.74
CA ASP A 72 -5.14 -14.67 19.93
C ASP A 72 -6.03 -14.62 21.20
N GLY A 73 -7.35 -14.40 21.05
CA GLY A 73 -8.33 -14.39 22.12
C GLY A 73 -8.49 -13.05 22.85
N VAL A 74 -7.82 -12.00 22.40
CA VAL A 74 -7.80 -10.69 23.08
C VAL A 74 -9.15 -9.97 23.01
N THR A 75 -9.87 -10.07 21.90
CA THR A 75 -11.15 -9.35 21.72
C THR A 75 -12.35 -10.03 22.37
N GLY A 76 -12.27 -11.35 22.59
CA GLY A 76 -13.35 -12.17 23.17
C GLY A 76 -14.60 -12.35 22.28
N ASN A 77 -14.68 -11.68 21.13
CA ASN A 77 -15.78 -11.80 20.15
C ASN A 77 -15.26 -12.10 18.72
N CYS A 78 -14.00 -12.49 18.61
CA CYS A 78 -13.45 -12.86 17.31
C CYS A 78 -14.06 -14.19 16.82
N ARG A 79 -14.28 -14.23 15.52
CA ARG A 79 -14.74 -15.38 14.74
C ARG A 79 -13.76 -15.55 13.57
N PRO A 80 -13.80 -16.66 12.79
CA PRO A 80 -13.12 -16.72 11.50
C PRO A 80 -13.41 -15.43 10.72
N MET A 81 -12.38 -14.65 10.39
CA MET A 81 -12.47 -13.28 9.82
C MET A 81 -12.01 -13.23 8.36
N ARG A 82 -11.54 -14.35 7.80
CA ARG A 82 -11.19 -14.45 6.39
C ARG A 82 -12.39 -14.05 5.53
N ASN A 83 -12.17 -13.10 4.62
CA ASN A 83 -13.17 -12.61 3.68
C ASN A 83 -14.43 -12.01 4.35
N LEU A 84 -14.28 -11.40 5.53
CA LEU A 84 -15.39 -10.75 6.24
C LEU A 84 -15.11 -9.31 6.66
N ALA A 85 -13.84 -8.87 6.67
CA ALA A 85 -13.53 -7.55 7.18
C ALA A 85 -14.10 -6.45 6.27
N SER A 86 -14.87 -5.55 6.88
CA SER A 86 -15.49 -4.37 6.27
C SER A 86 -15.02 -3.05 6.89
N SER A 87 -14.27 -3.10 8.00
CA SER A 87 -13.46 -1.97 8.48
C SER A 87 -12.19 -2.43 9.20
N LEU A 88 -11.16 -1.58 9.18
CA LEU A 88 -9.82 -1.90 9.66
C LEU A 88 -9.19 -0.71 10.39
N GLU A 89 -8.23 -1.02 11.25
CA GLU A 89 -7.46 -0.01 11.96
C GLU A 89 -6.08 -0.55 12.33
N ASN A 90 -5.03 0.23 12.06
CA ASN A 90 -3.67 -0.08 12.45
C ASN A 90 -3.30 0.73 13.70
N ARG A 91 -3.27 0.04 14.84
CA ARG A 91 -2.86 0.57 16.14
C ARG A 91 -1.49 0.01 16.56
N GLY A 92 -0.66 -0.38 15.60
CA GLY A 92 0.72 -0.82 15.84
C GLY A 92 1.55 0.24 16.56
N PHE A 93 2.69 -0.15 17.14
CA PHE A 93 3.65 0.81 17.69
C PHE A 93 4.50 1.38 16.56
N GLY A 94 4.76 2.69 16.56
CA GLY A 94 5.70 3.30 15.63
C GLY A 94 7.16 2.90 15.89
N GLY A 95 7.98 2.88 14.84
CA GLY A 95 9.44 2.67 14.97
C GLY A 95 10.03 1.55 14.13
N GLY A 96 9.35 1.13 13.06
CA GLY A 96 9.73 0.03 12.17
C GLY A 96 8.79 -1.18 12.33
N TYR A 97 8.47 -1.82 11.21
CA TYR A 97 7.38 -2.79 11.08
C TYR A 97 6.04 -2.26 11.60
N ASP A 98 5.73 -1.00 11.32
CA ASP A 98 4.55 -0.28 11.82
C ASP A 98 3.41 -0.18 10.79
N ASP A 99 3.67 -0.51 9.53
CA ASP A 99 2.67 -0.65 8.48
C ASP A 99 2.20 -2.10 8.32
N VAL A 100 1.04 -2.31 7.70
CA VAL A 100 0.46 -3.64 7.51
C VAL A 100 0.11 -3.91 6.05
N ASN A 101 0.70 -4.96 5.47
CA ASN A 101 0.24 -5.52 4.21
C ASN A 101 -0.91 -6.50 4.46
N LEU A 102 -2.05 -6.24 3.81
CA LEU A 102 -3.26 -7.05 3.84
C LEU A 102 -3.35 -7.84 2.55
N TYR A 103 -3.29 -9.16 2.62
CA TYR A 103 -3.19 -10.04 1.46
C TYR A 103 -4.53 -10.68 1.09
N TYR A 104 -4.74 -10.84 -0.21
CA TYR A 104 -5.91 -11.53 -0.76
C TYR A 104 -5.92 -13.03 -0.43
N ASN A 105 -4.74 -13.67 -0.44
CA ASN A 105 -4.61 -15.10 -0.15
C ASN A 105 -4.04 -15.34 1.26
N GLN A 106 -4.17 -16.58 1.72
CA GLN A 106 -3.50 -17.07 2.94
C GLN A 106 -1.96 -17.08 2.75
N ASP A 107 -1.24 -17.28 3.86
CA ASP A 107 0.23 -17.37 3.90
C ASP A 107 0.95 -16.15 3.30
N GLN A 108 0.37 -14.96 3.49
CA GLN A 108 0.89 -13.69 2.94
C GLN A 108 1.07 -13.73 1.41
N GLY A 109 0.21 -14.48 0.73
CA GLY A 109 0.30 -14.71 -0.70
C GLY A 109 -0.50 -13.72 -1.54
N GLY A 110 -0.09 -13.57 -2.81
CA GLY A 110 -0.85 -12.84 -3.82
C GLY A 110 -0.72 -11.32 -3.73
N VAL A 111 -1.74 -10.63 -4.24
CA VAL A 111 -1.82 -9.17 -4.20
C VAL A 111 -2.13 -8.67 -2.79
N TYR A 112 -1.72 -7.44 -2.49
CA TYR A 112 -1.96 -6.83 -1.19
C TYR A 112 -2.31 -5.35 -1.28
N ALA A 113 -2.93 -4.86 -0.22
CA ALA A 113 -3.13 -3.44 0.07
C ALA A 113 -2.35 -3.09 1.33
N CYS A 114 -1.73 -1.91 1.38
CA CYS A 114 -0.94 -1.50 2.53
C CYS A 114 -1.71 -0.48 3.38
N LEU A 115 -1.89 -0.80 4.66
CA LEU A 115 -2.53 0.02 5.68
C LEU A 115 -1.43 0.67 6.54
N GLY A 116 -1.35 1.99 6.48
CA GLY A 116 -0.30 2.74 7.17
C GLY A 116 -0.45 2.70 8.69
N HIS A 117 0.65 2.92 9.39
CA HIS A 117 0.65 3.15 10.83
C HIS A 117 -0.30 4.29 11.21
N GLY A 118 -1.18 4.03 12.18
CA GLY A 118 -2.16 5.02 12.65
C GLY A 118 -3.32 5.28 11.68
N ASP A 119 -3.44 4.52 10.58
CA ASP A 119 -4.58 4.63 9.67
C ASP A 119 -5.77 3.78 10.12
N ALA A 120 -6.97 4.29 9.85
CA ALA A 120 -8.24 3.60 9.97
C ALA A 120 -9.02 3.66 8.65
N TRP A 121 -9.44 2.50 8.17
CA TRP A 121 -10.34 2.35 7.02
C TRP A 121 -11.74 2.05 7.54
N GLN A 122 -12.57 3.09 7.65
CA GLN A 122 -13.85 2.98 8.33
C GLN A 122 -14.90 2.19 7.54
N ASP A 123 -14.81 2.15 6.22
CA ASP A 123 -15.84 1.53 5.39
C ASP A 123 -15.23 1.06 4.07
N LEU A 124 -14.91 -0.24 4.02
CA LEU A 124 -14.31 -0.85 2.83
C LEU A 124 -15.35 -1.06 1.72
N SER A 125 -16.64 -1.08 2.05
CA SER A 125 -17.72 -1.38 1.10
C SER A 125 -17.89 -0.31 0.01
N ARG A 126 -17.31 0.88 0.23
CA ARG A 126 -17.27 1.98 -0.74
C ARG A 126 -16.41 1.70 -1.97
N GLY A 127 -15.49 0.74 -1.87
CA GLY A 127 -14.60 0.37 -2.98
C GLY A 127 -13.41 1.31 -3.18
N ASP A 128 -13.18 2.25 -2.26
CA ASP A 128 -12.03 3.16 -2.29
C ASP A 128 -10.70 2.41 -2.06
N TYR A 129 -10.75 1.26 -1.39
CA TYR A 129 -9.59 0.45 -1.01
C TYR A 129 -9.53 -0.82 -1.87
N ILE A 130 -8.43 -0.95 -2.61
CA ILE A 130 -8.21 -2.07 -3.53
C ILE A 130 -6.84 -2.72 -3.32
N PHE A 131 -6.71 -4.00 -3.66
CA PHE A 131 -5.43 -4.69 -3.72
C PHE A 131 -4.60 -4.19 -4.92
N ASN A 132 -3.88 -3.10 -4.72
CA ASN A 132 -3.11 -2.40 -5.75
C ASN A 132 -1.65 -2.82 -5.84
N ASN A 133 -1.11 -3.59 -4.89
CA ASN A 133 0.27 -4.08 -4.95
C ASN A 133 0.35 -5.52 -5.47
N GLY A 134 1.50 -5.88 -6.07
CA GLY A 134 1.71 -7.15 -6.78
C GLY A 134 1.65 -7.00 -8.31
N LEU A 135 1.84 -8.10 -9.05
CA LEU A 135 1.94 -8.05 -10.51
C LEU A 135 0.55 -7.80 -11.17
N PRO A 136 0.50 -7.11 -12.33
CA PRO A 136 -0.77 -6.79 -13.00
C PRO A 136 -1.65 -7.99 -13.38
N TRP A 137 -1.05 -9.17 -13.58
CA TRP A 137 -1.72 -10.40 -13.98
C TRP A 137 -2.03 -11.35 -12.82
N TRP A 138 -1.72 -10.95 -11.58
CA TRP A 138 -2.07 -11.75 -10.41
C TRP A 138 -3.57 -11.70 -10.13
N GLU A 139 -4.09 -12.80 -9.61
CA GLU A 139 -5.46 -12.88 -9.13
C GLU A 139 -5.77 -11.74 -8.15
N ALA A 140 -7.00 -11.23 -8.24
CA ALA A 140 -7.53 -10.15 -7.40
C ALA A 140 -6.83 -8.79 -7.48
N LYS A 141 -5.91 -8.58 -8.44
CA LYS A 141 -5.37 -7.25 -8.72
C LYS A 141 -6.50 -6.24 -8.96
N ASN A 142 -6.43 -5.11 -8.28
CA ASN A 142 -7.43 -4.03 -8.31
C ASN A 142 -8.84 -4.45 -7.87
N LYS A 143 -9.00 -5.58 -7.17
CA LYS A 143 -10.26 -5.92 -6.49
C LYS A 143 -10.36 -5.18 -5.17
N SER A 144 -11.59 -4.98 -4.71
CA SER A 144 -11.89 -4.38 -3.41
C SER A 144 -11.26 -5.21 -2.28
N VAL A 145 -10.77 -4.51 -1.25
CA VAL A 145 -10.30 -5.13 -0.01
C VAL A 145 -11.48 -5.66 0.84
N ASN A 146 -12.67 -5.04 0.71
CA ASN A 146 -13.87 -5.42 1.45
C ASN A 146 -14.18 -6.90 1.29
N ASP A 147 -14.32 -7.63 2.39
CA ASP A 147 -14.67 -9.06 2.41
C ASP A 147 -13.73 -9.95 1.58
N ASN A 148 -12.46 -9.57 1.41
CA ASN A 148 -11.52 -10.29 0.56
C ASN A 148 -10.12 -10.49 1.18
N ILE A 149 -9.94 -10.16 2.46
CA ILE A 149 -8.64 -10.33 3.15
C ILE A 149 -8.54 -11.73 3.77
N ALA A 150 -7.38 -12.37 3.60
CA ALA A 150 -7.14 -13.70 4.14
C ALA A 150 -5.91 -13.81 5.05
N SER A 151 -4.94 -12.92 4.94
CA SER A 151 -3.76 -12.90 5.80
C SER A 151 -3.13 -11.50 5.85
N HIS A 152 -2.19 -11.29 6.78
CA HIS A 152 -1.45 -10.04 6.86
C HIS A 152 0.00 -10.23 7.30
N SER A 153 0.83 -9.22 7.03
CA SER A 153 2.16 -9.05 7.63
C SER A 153 2.42 -7.60 8.03
N TRP A 154 3.11 -7.41 9.14
CA TRP A 154 3.73 -6.14 9.48
C TRP A 154 4.94 -5.89 8.57
N THR A 155 5.14 -4.63 8.17
CA THR A 155 6.15 -4.21 7.21
C THR A 155 6.67 -2.81 7.55
N ASP A 156 7.84 -2.45 7.03
CA ASP A 156 8.50 -1.15 7.26
C ASP A 156 7.97 -0.01 6.38
N GLY A 157 6.93 -0.26 5.57
CA GLY A 157 6.48 0.72 4.59
C GLY A 157 5.30 0.31 3.71
N CYS A 158 4.44 1.29 3.46
CA CYS A 158 3.60 1.48 2.28
C CYS A 158 4.28 2.41 1.26
#